data_AF-A0A1R3RSJ0-F1
#
_entry.id   AF-A0A1R3RSJ0-F1
#
_cell.length_a   1.000
_cell.length_b   1.000
_cell.length_c   1.000
_cell.angle_alpha   90.00
_cell.angle_beta   90.00
_cell.angle_gamma   90.00
#
_symmetry.space_group_name_H-M   'P 1'
#
loop_
_entity.id
_entity.type
_entity.pdbx_description
1 polymer ?
#
loop_
_entity_poly.entity_id
_entity_poly.type
_entity_poly.pdbx_seq_one_letter_code
_entity_poly.pdbx_strand_id
1 'polypeptide(L)'
;MPTDLPPAPERFNPAFAQARQAALQLQQQLQSPSLTDTKQGPPDRDDSDTASKNEHYYDGKINFYSLAKSLHRFQGQSSRYKKPTNHVVMFAAASLRSVSDLLPLACQMANRRVNEVHFVLMGRDDVSIEGIQRVNGLDDASCPVNWHDARPDYAQWSTDSRMERAVVAGLAYVRAYLLPRVILTQGESWEDPFLWLGIRSGVHEMGIAHVALPSAARDLMWMSTLDSSALQAWNEIQVEFLIQAPSESSGSLIRLIRTLQNADYLGGTPTLTIELPPRVDPELLRFLRSMKWPSRASGKVTLRRRIQPHDMDSTEASLKTVEAFFPRDPTLSHVLILSPQTELAPSFYHYLMYTMLRYKHSTRANQLSTKLVGISLELPSSRLTDNEILTPPELDNNQVSSLGDGESLPLFLWQAPNSNAALYFGDKWVEFHEFLSNRFAIQEGAKQTPSQEKLISKKYPAVMEYLLEFIRGRGYYMIYPSFPAKGTFTLATVHNELYHVPEEFAEGSSSKAPEPSPEAIDDPSKPLTPDSIEGLGVVEKPLSRASTVMPLLERFSLNLPRIDYMPLLSYGGEKLSGSTYTRGLDDYRNWFRTRYGGCSDGSSGSQTASGGLFCFDG
;
A
#
# COMPACT_ATOMS: atom_id res chain seq x y z
N MET A 1 6.06 -3.56 30.66
CA MET A 1 7.17 -3.27 31.58
C MET A 1 6.61 -3.05 32.98
N PRO A 2 7.21 -3.61 34.05
CA PRO A 2 6.79 -3.31 35.42
C PRO A 2 7.41 -1.98 35.89
N THR A 3 6.62 -1.17 36.59
CA THR A 3 6.91 0.22 37.00
C THR A 3 7.65 0.38 38.33
N ASP A 4 8.03 -0.72 38.98
CA ASP A 4 8.50 -0.66 40.37
C ASP A 4 10.00 -0.96 40.51
N LEU A 5 10.85 -0.10 39.93
CA LEU A 5 12.29 -0.17 40.17
C LEU A 5 12.88 1.20 40.59
N PRO A 6 13.60 1.29 41.73
CA PRO A 6 14.20 2.53 42.21
C PRO A 6 15.37 3.01 41.33
N PRO A 7 15.73 4.31 41.39
CA PRO A 7 16.69 4.92 40.48
C PRO A 7 18.10 4.28 40.51
N ALA A 8 18.76 4.29 39.36
CA ALA A 8 20.03 3.60 39.09
C ALA A 8 21.20 3.84 40.08
N PRO A 9 21.37 5.02 40.72
CA PRO A 9 22.47 5.26 41.66
C PRO A 9 22.38 4.41 42.93
N GLU A 10 21.16 4.09 43.38
CA GLU A 10 20.92 3.36 44.64
C GLU A 10 21.13 1.84 44.49
N ARG A 11 21.27 1.35 43.25
CA ARG A 11 21.62 -0.06 42.96
C ARG A 11 23.12 -0.29 42.89
N PHE A 12 23.93 0.75 42.99
CA PHE A 12 25.38 0.68 42.84
C PHE A 12 26.04 0.39 44.19
N ASN A 13 26.18 -0.90 44.54
CA ASN A 13 26.96 -1.31 45.70
C ASN A 13 28.45 -1.49 45.30
N PRO A 14 29.38 -0.66 45.83
CA PRO A 14 30.79 -0.64 45.43
C PRO A 14 31.54 -1.95 45.74
N ALA A 15 31.04 -2.78 46.67
CA ALA A 15 31.65 -4.08 46.97
C ALA A 15 31.50 -5.10 45.80
N PHE A 16 30.41 -5.01 45.01
CA PHE A 16 30.20 -5.88 43.86
C PHE A 16 31.00 -5.46 42.61
N ALA A 17 31.41 -4.18 42.53
CA ALA A 17 32.27 -3.69 41.46
C ALA A 17 33.70 -4.24 41.57
N GLN A 18 34.23 -4.34 42.80
CA GLN A 18 35.55 -4.92 43.05
C GLN A 18 35.57 -6.44 42.81
N ALA A 19 34.51 -7.16 43.18
CA ALA A 19 34.37 -8.59 42.88
C ALA A 19 34.28 -8.85 41.36
N ARG A 20 33.63 -7.96 40.59
CA ARG A 20 33.58 -8.03 39.11
C ARG A 20 34.93 -7.78 38.45
N GLN A 21 35.73 -6.84 38.97
CA GLN A 21 37.08 -6.58 38.47
C GLN A 21 38.02 -7.76 38.75
N ALA A 22 37.91 -8.39 39.92
CA ALA A 22 38.67 -9.60 40.25
C ALA A 22 38.28 -10.80 39.37
N ALA A 23 36.98 -10.98 39.08
CA ALA A 23 36.50 -12.05 38.19
C ALA A 23 36.93 -11.85 36.73
N LEU A 24 36.98 -10.59 36.25
CA LEU A 24 37.48 -10.25 34.91
C LEU A 24 38.98 -10.50 34.76
N GLN A 25 39.77 -10.24 35.81
CA GLN A 25 41.20 -10.55 35.82
C GLN A 25 41.48 -12.07 35.83
N LEU A 26 40.66 -12.85 36.54
CA LEU A 26 40.76 -14.32 36.56
C LEU A 26 40.33 -14.96 35.22
N GLN A 27 39.38 -14.36 34.49
CA GLN A 27 38.99 -14.82 33.15
C GLN A 27 40.04 -14.50 32.07
N GLN A 28 40.84 -13.46 32.26
CA GLN A 28 41.96 -13.13 31.35
C GLN A 28 43.14 -14.09 31.47
N GLN A 29 43.28 -14.82 32.58
CA GLN A 29 44.39 -15.76 32.81
C GLN A 29 44.12 -17.20 32.31
N LEU A 30 42.92 -17.51 31.81
CA LEU A 30 42.53 -18.87 31.39
C LEU A 30 42.38 -19.05 29.87
N GLN A 31 42.87 -18.12 29.05
CA GLN A 31 42.96 -18.34 27.59
C GLN A 31 44.33 -18.90 27.19
N SER A 32 44.30 -20.04 26.51
CA SER A 32 45.45 -20.60 25.77
C SER A 32 45.02 -20.92 24.34
N PRO A 33 45.97 -21.00 23.40
CA PRO A 33 46.67 -19.89 22.76
C PRO A 33 45.94 -19.37 21.51
N SER A 34 46.20 -18.11 21.19
CA SER A 34 45.69 -17.36 20.04
C SER A 34 46.27 -17.84 18.70
N LEU A 35 45.38 -18.06 17.72
CA LEU A 35 45.74 -17.96 16.31
C LEU A 35 45.71 -16.48 15.94
N THR A 36 46.92 -15.95 15.76
CA THR A 36 47.27 -14.62 15.29
C THR A 36 46.72 -14.34 13.89
N ASP A 37 45.82 -13.36 13.74
CA ASP A 37 45.90 -12.30 12.70
C ASP A 37 44.78 -11.22 12.80
N THR A 38 44.56 -10.61 13.96
CA THR A 38 43.87 -9.32 14.02
C THR A 38 44.89 -8.25 14.42
N LYS A 39 45.45 -7.56 13.41
CA LYS A 39 46.24 -6.35 13.64
C LYS A 39 45.34 -5.30 14.30
N GLN A 40 45.47 -5.13 15.62
CA GLN A 40 44.64 -4.24 16.46
C GLN A 40 45.12 -2.78 16.48
N GLY A 41 46.07 -2.39 15.62
CA GLY A 41 46.55 -1.02 15.49
C GLY A 41 45.97 -0.30 14.26
N PRO A 42 46.00 1.04 14.23
CA PRO A 42 45.72 1.79 13.01
C PRO A 42 46.65 1.31 11.88
N PRO A 43 46.17 1.25 10.62
CA PRO A 43 47.02 0.91 9.49
C PRO A 43 48.12 1.96 9.29
N ASP A 44 49.25 1.56 8.72
CA ASP A 44 50.36 2.48 8.42
C ASP A 44 49.86 3.61 7.49
N ARG A 45 50.21 4.86 7.82
CA ARG A 45 49.90 6.03 6.99
C ARG A 45 50.93 6.12 5.86
N ASP A 46 50.47 6.41 4.65
CA ASP A 46 51.38 6.78 3.56
C ASP A 46 52.12 8.08 3.90
N ASP A 47 53.43 8.12 3.64
CA ASP A 47 54.31 9.25 4.00
C ASP A 47 53.84 10.58 3.37
N SER A 48 53.09 10.53 2.26
CA SER A 48 52.50 11.68 1.58
C SER A 48 51.29 12.30 2.30
N ASP A 49 50.71 11.61 3.27
CA ASP A 49 49.46 12.01 3.97
C ASP A 49 49.70 12.55 5.39
N THR A 50 50.97 12.71 5.78
CA THR A 50 51.37 13.23 7.10
C THR A 50 50.90 14.68 7.36
N ALA A 51 50.47 15.41 6.32
CA ALA A 51 49.93 16.75 6.42
C ALA A 51 48.40 16.80 6.65
N SER A 52 47.66 15.73 6.35
CA SER A 52 46.19 15.69 6.54
C SER A 52 45.83 14.94 7.83
N LYS A 53 45.18 15.63 8.78
CA LYS A 53 44.62 15.01 10.00
C LYS A 53 43.31 14.27 9.69
N ASN A 54 43.24 13.59 8.54
CA ASN A 54 42.02 12.86 8.20
C ASN A 54 41.98 11.56 9.04
N GLU A 55 40.85 11.34 9.72
CA GLU A 55 40.64 10.13 10.53
C GLU A 55 40.38 8.91 9.64
N HIS A 56 39.84 9.14 8.44
CA HIS A 56 39.54 8.15 7.42
C HIS A 56 40.55 8.26 6.25
N TYR A 57 41.64 7.49 6.31
CA TYR A 57 42.75 7.57 5.34
C TYR A 57 43.09 6.23 4.66
N TYR A 58 42.60 5.12 5.19
CA TYR A 58 42.97 3.80 4.70
C TYR A 58 42.14 3.39 3.47
N ASP A 59 42.81 3.13 2.34
CA ASP A 59 42.19 2.69 1.07
C ASP A 59 42.67 1.32 0.58
N GLY A 60 43.28 0.52 1.47
CA GLY A 60 43.88 -0.78 1.14
C GLY A 60 42.89 -1.91 0.82
N LYS A 61 43.43 -3.13 0.63
CA LYS A 61 42.65 -4.34 0.33
C LYS A 61 41.54 -4.59 1.37
N ILE A 62 40.39 -5.07 0.92
CA ILE A 62 39.23 -5.38 1.77
C ILE A 62 39.25 -6.86 2.16
N ASN A 63 39.22 -7.13 3.46
CA ASN A 63 39.12 -8.47 4.03
C ASN A 63 37.96 -8.54 5.03
N PHE A 64 37.12 -9.58 4.95
CA PHE A 64 36.03 -9.83 5.90
C PHE A 64 36.36 -11.04 6.78
N TYR A 65 36.79 -10.80 8.02
CA TYR A 65 37.16 -11.89 8.93
C TYR A 65 35.93 -12.61 9.53
N SER A 66 34.84 -11.89 9.75
CA SER A 66 33.65 -12.41 10.43
C SER A 66 32.55 -12.90 9.47
N LEU A 67 32.45 -12.30 8.28
CA LEU A 67 31.34 -12.51 7.36
C LEU A 67 31.21 -13.97 6.92
N ALA A 68 32.30 -14.56 6.41
CA ALA A 68 32.31 -15.93 5.92
C ALA A 68 31.90 -16.94 7.01
N LYS A 69 32.37 -16.74 8.25
CA LYS A 69 32.05 -17.60 9.40
C LYS A 69 30.54 -17.65 9.69
N SER A 70 29.87 -16.50 9.57
CA SER A 70 28.42 -16.41 9.78
C SER A 70 27.62 -16.98 8.60
N LEU A 71 28.06 -16.75 7.36
CA LEU A 71 27.38 -17.20 6.14
C LEU A 71 27.50 -18.71 5.89
N HIS A 72 28.63 -19.33 6.25
CA HIS A 72 28.85 -20.77 6.04
C HIS A 72 27.78 -21.65 6.71
N ARG A 73 27.12 -21.17 7.78
CA ARG A 73 26.03 -21.90 8.46
C ARG A 73 24.80 -22.12 7.58
N PHE A 74 24.63 -21.28 6.55
CA PHE A 74 23.50 -21.29 5.62
C PHE A 74 23.89 -21.92 4.27
N GLN A 75 25.16 -22.29 4.09
CA GLN A 75 25.64 -22.98 2.91
C GLN A 75 25.11 -24.43 2.89
N GLY A 76 24.23 -24.76 1.93
CA GLY A 76 23.79 -26.14 1.68
C GLY A 76 22.36 -26.50 2.09
N GLN A 77 21.53 -25.57 2.56
CA GLN A 77 20.09 -25.84 2.79
C GLN A 77 19.25 -25.95 1.50
N SER A 78 19.84 -25.69 0.33
CA SER A 78 19.25 -26.02 -0.97
C SER A 78 19.36 -27.54 -1.22
N SER A 79 18.39 -28.30 -0.70
CA SER A 79 18.26 -29.72 -1.03
C SER A 79 18.11 -29.89 -2.55
N ARG A 80 18.89 -30.82 -3.15
CA ARG A 80 18.85 -31.19 -4.57
C ARG A 80 17.45 -31.59 -5.11
N TYR A 81 16.46 -31.74 -4.23
CA TYR A 81 15.09 -32.14 -4.56
C TYR A 81 14.00 -31.12 -4.17
N LYS A 82 14.34 -29.96 -3.58
CA LYS A 82 13.38 -28.87 -3.34
C LYS A 82 13.85 -27.63 -4.08
N LYS A 83 12.99 -27.08 -4.97
CA LYS A 83 13.19 -25.72 -5.49
C LYS A 83 13.43 -24.79 -4.28
N PRO A 84 14.50 -23.98 -4.27
CA PRO A 84 14.72 -23.04 -3.18
C PRO A 84 13.58 -22.02 -3.20
N THR A 85 12.60 -22.19 -2.31
CA THR A 85 11.63 -21.14 -2.00
C THR A 85 12.35 -20.13 -1.13
N ASN A 86 13.23 -19.34 -1.75
CA ASN A 86 13.98 -18.37 -1.00
C ASN A 86 13.02 -17.30 -0.46
N HIS A 87 12.96 -17.16 0.86
CA HIS A 87 12.11 -16.21 1.57
C HIS A 87 12.96 -15.30 2.47
N VAL A 88 14.24 -15.15 2.12
CA VAL A 88 15.22 -14.34 2.84
C VAL A 88 14.93 -12.86 2.65
N VAL A 89 14.77 -12.16 3.77
CA VAL A 89 14.74 -10.70 3.88
C VAL A 89 15.99 -10.26 4.62
N MET A 90 16.79 -9.42 3.98
CA MET A 90 18.04 -8.91 4.53
C MET A 90 17.84 -7.47 5.01
N PHE A 91 18.07 -7.20 6.28
CA PHE A 91 18.26 -5.85 6.81
C PHE A 91 19.74 -5.50 6.71
N ALA A 92 20.07 -4.30 6.24
CA ALA A 92 21.43 -3.81 6.18
C ALA A 92 21.51 -2.40 6.78
N ALA A 93 22.54 -2.16 7.58
CA ALA A 93 22.80 -0.85 8.18
C ALA A 93 24.29 -0.64 8.43
N ALA A 94 24.73 0.61 8.41
CA ALA A 94 26.10 1.01 8.71
C ALA A 94 26.18 1.76 10.03
N SER A 95 25.36 2.79 10.20
CA SER A 95 25.33 3.61 11.40
C SER A 95 24.59 2.92 12.54
N LEU A 96 25.11 3.02 13.77
CA LEU A 96 24.41 2.50 14.96
C LEU A 96 23.01 3.09 15.16
N ARG A 97 22.78 4.31 14.68
CA ARG A 97 21.44 4.94 14.67
C ARG A 97 20.45 4.15 13.80
N SER A 98 20.84 3.82 12.58
CA SER A 98 20.00 3.03 11.66
C SER A 98 19.81 1.60 12.14
N VAL A 99 20.86 1.01 12.73
CA VAL A 99 20.76 -0.30 13.38
C VAL A 99 19.66 -0.30 14.45
N SER A 100 19.73 0.62 15.42
CA SER A 100 18.75 0.70 16.51
C SER A 100 17.33 0.97 16.03
N ASP A 101 17.15 1.75 14.96
CA ASP A 101 15.82 2.02 14.39
C ASP A 101 15.24 0.80 13.65
N LEU A 102 16.05 0.07 12.87
CA LEU A 102 15.57 -1.10 12.11
C LEU A 102 15.29 -2.34 12.97
N LEU A 103 15.95 -2.46 14.13
CA LEU A 103 15.90 -3.67 14.95
C LEU A 103 14.47 -4.08 15.38
N PRO A 104 13.61 -3.19 15.91
CA PRO A 104 12.23 -3.56 16.24
C PRO A 104 11.47 -4.20 15.07
N LEU A 105 11.62 -3.65 13.87
CA LEU A 105 10.97 -4.17 12.67
C LEU A 105 11.56 -5.53 12.26
N ALA A 106 12.88 -5.68 12.28
CA ALA A 106 13.55 -6.93 11.95
C ALA A 106 13.18 -8.06 12.94
N CYS A 107 13.19 -7.76 14.25
CA CYS A 107 12.82 -8.70 15.30
C CYS A 107 11.36 -9.12 15.19
N GLN A 108 10.44 -8.18 14.95
CA GLN A 108 9.03 -8.52 14.77
C GLN A 108 8.82 -9.39 13.53
N MET A 109 9.51 -9.09 12.43
CA MET A 109 9.43 -9.89 11.21
C MET A 109 9.96 -11.32 11.43
N ALA A 110 11.07 -11.46 12.16
CA ALA A 110 11.67 -12.75 12.50
C ALA A 110 10.73 -13.59 13.40
N ASN A 111 10.13 -12.96 14.41
CA ASN A 111 9.19 -13.63 15.32
C ASN A 111 7.96 -14.19 14.61
N ARG A 112 7.52 -13.55 13.51
CA ARG A 112 6.38 -14.03 12.72
C ARG A 112 6.70 -15.24 11.85
N ARG A 113 7.99 -15.56 11.63
CA ARG A 113 8.46 -16.71 10.84
C ARG A 113 7.85 -16.78 9.44
N VAL A 114 7.51 -15.62 8.88
CA VAL A 114 7.03 -15.49 7.49
C VAL A 114 8.21 -15.48 6.53
N ASN A 115 9.26 -14.78 6.92
CA ASN A 115 10.51 -14.61 6.20
C ASN A 115 11.67 -15.14 7.04
N GLU A 116 12.73 -15.56 6.38
CA GLU A 116 14.02 -15.80 7.03
C GLU A 116 14.75 -14.46 7.12
N VAL A 117 14.89 -13.92 8.33
CA VAL A 117 15.39 -12.55 8.53
C VAL A 117 16.87 -12.58 8.87
N HIS A 118 17.65 -11.85 8.08
CA HIS A 118 19.08 -11.67 8.27
C HIS A 118 19.38 -10.19 8.51
N PHE A 119 20.28 -9.88 9.44
CA PHE A 119 20.73 -8.52 9.71
C PHE A 119 22.23 -8.44 9.46
N VAL A 120 22.65 -7.55 8.56
CA VAL A 120 24.04 -7.43 8.12
C VAL A 120 24.58 -6.05 8.50
N LEU A 121 25.62 -6.04 9.32
CA LEU A 121 26.33 -4.84 9.73
C LEU A 121 27.42 -4.50 8.72
N MET A 122 27.40 -3.29 8.18
CA MET A 122 28.29 -2.83 7.10
C MET A 122 28.95 -1.48 7.43
N GLY A 123 29.02 -1.12 8.72
CA GLY A 123 29.49 0.19 9.19
C GLY A 123 30.98 0.28 9.57
N ARG A 124 31.34 1.44 10.13
CA ARG A 124 32.69 1.72 10.67
C ARG A 124 32.82 1.45 12.16
N ASP A 125 31.70 1.51 12.89
CA ASP A 125 31.68 1.37 14.33
C ASP A 125 32.21 0.01 14.77
N ASP A 126 33.15 -0.01 15.72
CA ASP A 126 33.74 -1.25 16.30
C ASP A 126 32.97 -1.67 17.55
N VAL A 127 31.66 -1.88 17.39
CA VAL A 127 30.82 -2.43 18.45
C VAL A 127 30.48 -3.88 18.10
N SER A 128 30.83 -4.83 18.96
CA SER A 128 30.44 -6.25 18.78
C SER A 128 28.93 -6.41 18.62
N ILE A 129 28.48 -7.43 17.87
CA ILE A 129 27.04 -7.75 17.73
C ILE A 129 26.40 -7.96 19.11
N GLU A 130 27.10 -8.64 20.01
CA GLU A 130 26.64 -8.87 21.39
C GLU A 130 26.50 -7.56 22.18
N GLY A 131 27.35 -6.57 21.88
CA GLY A 131 27.25 -5.21 22.41
C GLY A 131 26.00 -4.49 21.91
N ILE A 132 25.74 -4.54 20.60
CA ILE A 132 24.54 -3.96 19.97
C ILE A 132 23.28 -4.60 20.55
N GLN A 133 23.23 -5.93 20.64
CA GLN A 133 22.12 -6.66 21.24
C GLN A 133 21.87 -6.22 22.68
N ARG A 134 22.92 -6.16 23.52
CA ARG A 134 22.81 -5.78 24.93
C ARG A 134 22.29 -4.35 25.12
N VAL A 135 22.77 -3.40 24.32
CA VAL A 135 22.33 -2.00 24.41
C VAL A 135 20.87 -1.84 24.00
N ASN A 136 20.41 -2.63 23.02
CA ASN A 136 19.03 -2.64 22.56
C ASN A 136 18.11 -3.57 23.38
N GLY A 137 18.62 -4.19 24.45
CA GLY A 137 17.84 -5.09 25.31
C GLY A 137 17.36 -6.36 24.60
N LEU A 138 18.11 -6.83 23.60
CA LEU A 138 17.79 -8.01 22.81
C LEU A 138 18.43 -9.27 23.41
N ASP A 139 17.66 -10.36 23.38
CA ASP A 139 18.16 -11.73 23.54
C ASP A 139 17.72 -12.59 22.34
N ASP A 140 18.37 -13.73 22.13
CA ASP A 140 18.09 -14.60 20.97
C ASP A 140 16.64 -15.13 20.95
N ALA A 141 16.00 -15.22 22.12
CA ALA A 141 14.61 -15.68 22.25
C ALA A 141 13.59 -14.60 21.84
N SER A 142 13.86 -13.32 22.15
CA SER A 142 13.00 -12.18 21.82
C SER A 142 13.20 -11.67 20.39
N CYS A 143 14.38 -11.88 19.81
CA CYS A 143 14.72 -11.46 18.46
C CYS A 143 15.54 -12.54 17.71
N PRO A 144 14.88 -13.52 17.08
CA PRO A 144 15.53 -14.65 16.41
C PRO A 144 16.03 -14.25 15.00
N VAL A 145 16.77 -13.15 14.91
CA VAL A 145 17.35 -12.63 13.66
C VAL A 145 18.74 -13.25 13.44
N ASN A 146 19.05 -13.60 12.19
CA ASN A 146 20.36 -14.13 11.82
C ASN A 146 21.36 -12.98 11.61
N TRP A 147 22.35 -12.85 12.49
CA TRP A 147 23.32 -11.76 12.44
C TRP A 147 24.54 -12.08 11.57
N HIS A 148 24.97 -11.08 10.80
CA HIS A 148 26.17 -11.12 9.96
C HIS A 148 26.98 -9.85 10.15
N ASP A 149 28.29 -10.02 10.31
CA ASP A 149 29.24 -8.92 10.40
C ASP A 149 30.03 -8.81 9.08
N ALA A 150 29.63 -7.85 8.25
CA ALA A 150 30.26 -7.53 6.98
C ALA A 150 31.12 -6.25 7.06
N ARG A 151 31.56 -5.86 8.26
CA ARG A 151 32.51 -4.76 8.40
C ARG A 151 33.89 -5.22 7.92
N PRO A 152 34.58 -4.43 7.09
CA PRO A 152 35.90 -4.80 6.61
C PRO A 152 36.96 -4.63 7.70
N ASP A 153 38.12 -5.23 7.50
CA ASP A 153 39.33 -4.87 8.25
C ASP A 153 39.59 -3.36 8.19
N TYR A 154 40.05 -2.79 9.31
CA TYR A 154 40.32 -1.36 9.47
C TYR A 154 39.14 -0.43 9.16
N ALA A 155 37.89 -0.88 9.34
CA ALA A 155 36.69 -0.09 9.02
C ALA A 155 36.71 1.33 9.62
N GLN A 156 37.13 1.47 10.88
CA GLN A 156 37.24 2.76 11.60
C GLN A 156 38.13 3.80 10.89
N TRP A 157 39.16 3.36 10.16
CA TRP A 157 40.12 4.25 9.48
C TRP A 157 39.88 4.31 7.97
N SER A 158 38.86 3.60 7.46
CA SER A 158 38.66 3.41 6.02
C SER A 158 38.01 4.63 5.37
N THR A 159 38.54 5.02 4.21
CA THR A 159 37.95 6.05 3.35
C THR A 159 36.51 5.70 2.94
N ASP A 160 35.69 6.70 2.59
CA ASP A 160 34.32 6.47 2.10
C ASP A 160 34.31 5.58 0.85
N SER A 161 35.26 5.79 -0.07
CA SER A 161 35.39 4.99 -1.29
C SER A 161 35.74 3.53 -0.99
N ARG A 162 36.60 3.26 0.00
CA ARG A 162 36.89 1.89 0.44
C ARG A 162 35.66 1.24 1.05
N MET A 163 34.94 1.97 1.90
CA MET A 163 33.72 1.45 2.53
C MET A 163 32.62 1.15 1.51
N GLU A 164 32.44 2.00 0.51
CA GLU A 164 31.50 1.74 -0.60
C GLU A 164 31.84 0.44 -1.35
N ARG A 165 33.12 0.25 -1.71
CA ARG A 165 33.58 -1.01 -2.35
C ARG A 165 33.41 -2.21 -1.42
N ALA A 166 33.60 -2.03 -0.11
CA ALA A 166 33.38 -3.08 0.88
C ALA A 166 31.89 -3.47 0.97
N VAL A 167 30.97 -2.51 0.92
CA VAL A 167 29.53 -2.77 0.88
C VAL A 167 29.16 -3.62 -0.34
N VAL A 168 29.63 -3.23 -1.54
CA VAL A 168 29.38 -3.99 -2.78
C VAL A 168 29.94 -5.42 -2.68
N ALA A 169 31.18 -5.57 -2.22
CA ALA A 169 31.81 -6.88 -2.04
C ALA A 169 31.09 -7.74 -0.99
N GLY A 170 30.69 -7.14 0.13
CA GLY A 170 29.93 -7.80 1.19
C GLY A 170 28.57 -8.29 0.70
N LEU A 171 27.85 -7.46 -0.07
CA LEU A 171 26.59 -7.86 -0.72
C LEU A 171 26.79 -9.03 -1.69
N ALA A 172 27.89 -9.06 -2.45
CA ALA A 172 28.20 -10.17 -3.34
C ALA A 172 28.38 -11.50 -2.58
N TYR A 173 29.09 -11.47 -1.44
CA TYR A 173 29.20 -12.63 -0.56
C TYR A 173 27.83 -13.03 0.01
N VAL A 174 27.06 -12.08 0.56
CA VAL A 174 25.74 -12.37 1.12
C VAL A 174 24.82 -12.99 0.05
N ARG A 175 24.82 -12.46 -1.17
CA ARG A 175 24.05 -13.01 -2.28
C ARG A 175 24.46 -14.44 -2.60
N ALA A 176 25.75 -14.71 -2.69
CA ALA A 176 26.26 -16.04 -3.06
C ALA A 176 25.82 -17.14 -2.07
N TYR A 177 25.60 -16.79 -0.80
CA TYR A 177 25.23 -17.75 0.25
C TYR A 177 23.74 -17.76 0.57
N LEU A 178 23.10 -16.59 0.65
CA LEU A 178 21.72 -16.44 1.13
C LEU A 178 20.71 -16.18 0.02
N LEU A 179 21.13 -15.70 -1.16
CA LEU A 179 20.26 -15.34 -2.29
C LEU A 179 19.04 -14.44 -1.92
N PRO A 180 19.22 -13.36 -1.13
CA PRO A 180 18.11 -12.58 -0.58
C PRO A 180 17.17 -12.05 -1.66
N ARG A 181 15.86 -12.03 -1.39
CA ARG A 181 14.88 -11.45 -2.32
C ARG A 181 14.81 -9.94 -2.24
N VAL A 182 14.92 -9.42 -1.03
CA VAL A 182 14.81 -8.00 -0.75
C VAL A 182 15.82 -7.59 0.32
N ILE A 183 16.40 -6.41 0.13
CA ILE A 183 17.25 -5.72 1.09
C ILE A 183 16.46 -4.53 1.64
N LEU A 184 16.35 -4.44 2.97
CA LEU A 184 15.72 -3.35 3.69
C LEU A 184 16.80 -2.51 4.38
N THR A 185 16.79 -1.20 4.15
CA THR A 185 17.67 -0.25 4.84
C THR A 185 16.90 0.97 5.30
N GLN A 186 17.53 1.81 6.12
CA GLN A 186 17.04 3.17 6.30
C GLN A 186 17.17 3.99 5.01
N GLY A 187 16.43 5.09 4.94
CA GLY A 187 16.54 6.07 3.87
C GLY A 187 17.87 6.83 3.89
N GLU A 188 18.24 7.42 2.76
CA GLU A 188 19.52 8.12 2.53
C GLU A 188 19.90 9.13 3.63
N SER A 189 18.93 9.83 4.22
CA SER A 189 19.19 10.86 5.24
C SER A 189 19.45 10.32 6.65
N TRP A 190 19.24 9.01 6.88
CA TRP A 190 19.42 8.36 8.18
C TRP A 190 20.65 7.45 8.22
N GLU A 191 21.26 7.21 7.07
CA GLU A 191 22.32 6.23 6.89
C GLU A 191 23.61 6.87 6.40
N ASP A 192 24.74 6.17 6.58
CA ASP A 192 26.01 6.65 6.06
C ASP A 192 26.01 6.67 4.51
N PRO A 193 26.53 7.75 3.87
CA PRO A 193 26.51 7.88 2.42
C PRO A 193 27.16 6.73 1.66
N PHE A 194 28.26 6.18 2.19
CA PHE A 194 28.97 5.05 1.56
C PHE A 194 28.12 3.77 1.52
N LEU A 195 27.25 3.54 2.51
CA LEU A 195 26.35 2.39 2.52
C LEU A 195 25.28 2.57 1.45
N TRP A 196 24.66 3.74 1.41
CA TRP A 196 23.61 4.04 0.46
C TRP A 196 24.10 3.93 -1.00
N LEU A 197 25.26 4.52 -1.29
CA LEU A 197 25.90 4.43 -2.61
C LEU A 197 26.30 2.99 -2.96
N GLY A 198 26.90 2.27 -2.00
CA GLY A 198 27.33 0.89 -2.20
C GLY A 198 26.16 -0.07 -2.44
N ILE A 199 25.06 0.09 -1.71
CA ILE A 199 23.83 -0.69 -1.92
C ILE A 199 23.23 -0.33 -3.27
N ARG A 200 23.06 0.95 -3.61
CA ARG A 200 22.49 1.37 -4.89
C ARG A 200 23.28 0.79 -6.08
N SER A 201 24.60 0.81 -6.00
CA SER A 201 25.50 0.25 -7.00
C SER A 201 25.37 -1.28 -7.08
N GLY A 202 25.53 -1.96 -5.94
CA GLY A 202 25.54 -3.42 -5.89
C GLY A 202 24.19 -4.05 -6.24
N VAL A 203 23.08 -3.45 -5.82
CA VAL A 203 21.73 -3.97 -6.05
C VAL A 203 21.37 -3.96 -7.53
N HIS A 204 21.76 -2.92 -8.27
CA HIS A 204 21.53 -2.83 -9.71
C HIS A 204 22.25 -3.95 -10.48
N GLU A 205 23.52 -4.19 -10.16
CA GLU A 205 24.31 -5.29 -10.75
C GLU A 205 23.75 -6.66 -10.37
N MET A 206 23.18 -6.76 -9.16
CA MET A 206 22.70 -8.02 -8.63
C MET A 206 21.24 -8.35 -8.96
N GLY A 207 20.42 -7.39 -9.36
CA GLY A 207 19.00 -7.61 -9.62
C GLY A 207 18.23 -8.06 -8.37
N ILE A 208 18.60 -7.53 -7.21
CA ILE A 208 17.89 -7.74 -5.93
C ILE A 208 16.93 -6.55 -5.73
N ALA A 209 15.79 -6.73 -5.05
CA ALA A 209 14.97 -5.58 -4.70
C ALA A 209 15.57 -4.86 -3.48
N HIS A 210 15.62 -3.54 -3.50
CA HIS A 210 16.06 -2.73 -2.36
C HIS A 210 14.98 -1.75 -1.96
N VAL A 211 14.54 -1.81 -0.71
CA VAL A 211 13.56 -0.90 -0.13
C VAL A 211 14.26 -0.06 0.93
N ALA A 212 14.44 1.23 0.64
CA ALA A 212 14.69 2.21 1.68
C ALA A 212 13.41 2.49 2.43
N LEU A 213 13.47 2.46 3.74
CA LEU A 213 12.37 2.93 4.56
C LEU A 213 12.22 4.46 4.38
N PRO A 214 11.00 4.94 4.02
CA PRO A 214 10.73 6.36 3.82
C PRO A 214 10.66 7.16 5.13
N SER A 215 10.46 6.48 6.25
CA SER A 215 10.31 7.02 7.61
C SER A 215 10.88 6.04 8.63
N ALA A 216 10.84 6.39 9.92
CA ALA A 216 11.33 5.52 10.99
C ALA A 216 10.61 4.16 10.97
N ALA A 217 11.31 3.07 11.29
CA ALA A 217 10.77 1.72 11.19
C ALA A 217 9.53 1.50 12.08
N ARG A 218 9.44 2.22 13.21
CA ARG A 218 8.26 2.22 14.09
C ARG A 218 6.96 2.67 13.40
N ASP A 219 7.08 3.52 12.38
CA ASP A 219 5.95 4.04 11.60
C ASP A 219 5.48 3.02 10.54
N LEU A 220 6.27 1.96 10.35
CA LEU A 220 6.14 0.95 9.30
C LEU A 220 6.15 -0.48 9.84
N MET A 221 5.87 -0.69 11.12
CA MET A 221 5.91 -2.03 11.75
C MET A 221 4.99 -3.05 11.07
N TRP A 222 3.94 -2.59 10.38
CA TRP A 222 3.08 -3.42 9.54
C TRP A 222 3.81 -4.14 8.42
N MET A 223 4.97 -3.64 7.97
CA MET A 223 5.85 -4.32 7.01
C MET A 223 6.32 -5.68 7.54
N SER A 224 6.42 -5.87 8.86
CA SER A 224 6.81 -7.17 9.47
C SER A 224 5.85 -8.31 9.12
N THR A 225 4.63 -8.00 8.69
CA THR A 225 3.60 -8.98 8.37
C THR A 225 3.67 -9.50 6.93
N LEU A 226 4.39 -8.78 6.07
CA LEU A 226 4.49 -9.07 4.64
C LEU A 226 5.48 -10.20 4.38
N ASP A 227 5.22 -10.98 3.33
CA ASP A 227 6.22 -11.93 2.83
C ASP A 227 7.23 -11.25 1.91
N SER A 228 8.36 -11.91 1.70
CA SER A 228 9.45 -11.43 0.83
C SER A 228 9.02 -11.15 -0.62
N SER A 229 7.94 -11.76 -1.11
CA SER A 229 7.44 -11.53 -2.48
C SER A 229 6.64 -10.23 -2.55
N ALA A 230 5.81 -9.97 -1.54
CA ALA A 230 5.15 -8.69 -1.38
C ALA A 230 6.19 -7.56 -1.25
N LEU A 231 7.18 -7.71 -0.36
CA LEU A 231 8.23 -6.70 -0.17
C LEU A 231 9.05 -6.44 -1.43
N GLN A 232 9.26 -7.45 -2.28
CA GLN A 232 9.94 -7.29 -3.57
C GLN A 232 9.20 -6.32 -4.51
N ALA A 233 7.86 -6.34 -4.50
CA ALA A 233 7.03 -5.49 -5.36
C ALA A 233 6.90 -4.04 -4.86
N TRP A 234 7.42 -3.70 -3.67
CA TRP A 234 7.18 -2.42 -2.99
C TRP A 234 7.44 -1.19 -3.86
N ASN A 235 8.57 -1.15 -4.57
CA ASN A 235 8.95 -0.02 -5.42
C ASN A 235 8.41 -0.12 -6.86
N GLU A 236 7.83 -1.26 -7.23
CA GLU A 236 7.36 -1.52 -8.59
C GLU A 236 5.89 -1.14 -8.77
N ILE A 237 5.11 -1.11 -7.68
CA ILE A 237 3.69 -0.74 -7.70
C ILE A 237 3.54 0.72 -8.13
N GLN A 238 2.69 0.92 -9.14
CA GLN A 238 2.34 2.22 -9.68
C GLN A 238 0.84 2.47 -9.49
N VAL A 239 0.51 3.59 -8.86
CA VAL A 239 -0.88 4.00 -8.68
C VAL A 239 -1.10 5.32 -9.39
N GLU A 240 -2.05 5.32 -10.33
CA GLU A 240 -2.51 6.52 -11.02
C GLU A 240 -3.81 7.02 -10.39
N PHE A 241 -3.84 8.28 -9.98
CA PHE A 241 -5.03 8.91 -9.42
C PHE A 241 -5.83 9.53 -10.57
N LEU A 242 -7.09 9.13 -10.70
CA LEU A 242 -8.00 9.63 -11.71
C LEU A 242 -9.10 10.47 -11.05
N ILE A 243 -9.18 11.74 -11.44
CA ILE A 243 -10.19 12.67 -10.94
C ILE A 243 -10.93 13.32 -12.10
N GLN A 244 -12.26 13.28 -12.06
CA GLN A 244 -13.11 13.97 -13.02
C GLN A 244 -13.61 15.28 -12.39
N ALA A 245 -13.13 16.41 -12.91
CA ALA A 245 -13.50 17.72 -12.36
C ALA A 245 -14.96 18.08 -12.71
N PRO A 246 -15.71 18.68 -11.78
CA PRO A 246 -17.06 19.15 -12.07
C PRO A 246 -17.03 20.42 -12.93
N SER A 247 -18.11 20.65 -13.66
CA SER A 247 -18.32 21.92 -14.36
C SER A 247 -18.62 23.02 -13.33
N GLU A 248 -18.01 24.20 -13.52
CA GLU A 248 -18.35 25.43 -12.79
C GLU A 248 -18.20 25.38 -11.25
N SER A 249 -17.41 24.43 -10.74
CA SER A 249 -17.08 24.34 -9.30
C SER A 249 -15.63 23.91 -9.10
N SER A 250 -14.97 24.51 -8.11
CA SER A 250 -13.55 24.30 -7.84
C SER A 250 -13.22 23.96 -6.39
N GLY A 251 -14.04 24.36 -5.42
CA GLY A 251 -13.74 24.26 -4.00
C GLY A 251 -13.50 22.81 -3.51
N SER A 252 -14.38 21.88 -3.89
CA SER A 252 -14.31 20.47 -3.52
C SER A 252 -13.04 19.81 -4.08
N LEU A 253 -12.78 19.99 -5.38
CA LEU A 253 -11.58 19.47 -6.04
C LEU A 253 -10.28 20.06 -5.46
N ILE A 254 -10.26 21.37 -5.17
CA ILE A 254 -9.10 22.01 -4.54
C ILE A 254 -8.84 21.41 -3.15
N ARG A 255 -9.88 21.13 -2.36
CA ARG A 255 -9.74 20.43 -1.06
C ARG A 255 -9.15 19.04 -1.26
N LEU A 256 -9.70 18.22 -2.16
CA LEU A 256 -9.16 16.89 -2.47
C LEU A 256 -7.68 16.95 -2.85
N ILE A 257 -7.30 17.85 -3.77
CA ILE A 257 -5.91 17.98 -4.22
C ILE A 257 -4.99 18.38 -3.05
N ARG A 258 -5.43 19.29 -2.16
CA ARG A 258 -4.65 19.64 -0.96
C ARG A 258 -4.44 18.46 -0.03
N THR A 259 -5.45 17.62 0.12
CA THR A 259 -5.34 16.40 0.93
C THR A 259 -4.36 15.42 0.33
N LEU A 260 -4.42 15.19 -0.99
CA LEU A 260 -3.42 14.40 -1.71
C LEU A 260 -2.01 15.00 -1.53
N GLN A 261 -1.87 16.33 -1.61
CA GLN A 261 -0.59 17.00 -1.44
C GLN A 261 0.09 16.75 -0.07
N ASN A 262 -0.71 16.46 0.96
CA ASN A 262 -0.25 16.30 2.33
C ASN A 262 -0.10 14.83 2.77
N ALA A 263 -0.41 13.87 1.89
CA ALA A 263 -0.34 12.46 2.21
C ALA A 263 1.10 11.91 2.17
N ASP A 264 1.36 10.86 2.94
CA ASP A 264 2.62 10.12 2.89
C ASP A 264 2.53 8.97 1.90
N TYR A 265 3.28 9.08 0.79
CA TYR A 265 3.32 8.10 -0.29
C TYR A 265 4.38 7.01 -0.12
N LEU A 266 4.98 6.88 1.07
CA LEU A 266 5.93 5.81 1.39
C LEU A 266 7.16 5.78 0.47
N GLY A 267 7.59 6.95 -0.01
CA GLY A 267 8.68 7.08 -1.01
C GLY A 267 8.25 6.80 -2.45
N GLY A 268 7.00 6.40 -2.68
CA GLY A 268 6.40 6.24 -4.00
C GLY A 268 6.09 7.56 -4.70
N THR A 269 5.78 7.47 -6.00
CA THR A 269 5.59 8.62 -6.88
C THR A 269 4.28 8.46 -7.68
N PRO A 270 3.11 8.58 -7.03
CA PRO A 270 1.83 8.42 -7.73
C PRO A 270 1.67 9.49 -8.82
N THR A 271 1.05 9.09 -9.92
CA THR A 271 0.67 10.00 -11.01
C THR A 271 -0.73 10.54 -10.76
N LEU A 272 -1.01 11.75 -11.23
CA LEU A 272 -2.32 12.37 -11.12
C LEU A 272 -2.82 12.76 -12.50
N THR A 273 -3.98 12.22 -12.88
CA THR A 273 -4.70 12.60 -14.09
C THR A 273 -6.00 13.29 -13.70
N ILE A 274 -6.13 14.56 -14.11
CA ILE A 274 -7.34 15.35 -13.92
C ILE A 274 -8.03 15.54 -15.27
N GLU A 275 -9.24 15.02 -15.39
CA GLU A 275 -10.10 15.26 -16.53
C GLU A 275 -10.92 16.52 -16.30
N LEU A 276 -10.69 17.53 -17.13
CA LEU A 276 -11.35 18.82 -17.09
C LEU A 276 -12.54 18.84 -18.06
N PRO A 277 -13.69 19.41 -17.63
CA PRO A 277 -14.83 19.62 -18.51
C PRO A 277 -14.52 20.68 -19.58
N PRO A 278 -15.38 20.86 -20.59
CA PRO A 278 -15.22 21.93 -21.58
C PRO A 278 -15.22 23.31 -20.92
N ARG A 279 -16.15 23.53 -19.99
CA ARG A 279 -16.30 24.73 -19.16
C ARG A 279 -15.66 24.53 -17.79
N VAL A 280 -14.42 25.00 -17.66
CA VAL A 280 -13.64 24.89 -16.42
C VAL A 280 -13.78 26.18 -15.62
N ASP A 281 -13.99 26.05 -14.32
CA ASP A 281 -13.94 27.16 -13.38
C ASP A 281 -12.58 27.89 -13.44
N PRO A 282 -12.53 29.24 -13.60
CA PRO A 282 -11.29 29.98 -13.69
C PRO A 282 -10.40 29.86 -12.45
N GLU A 283 -10.99 29.73 -11.26
CA GLU A 283 -10.25 29.58 -10.01
C GLU A 283 -9.54 28.22 -9.93
N LEU A 284 -10.18 27.17 -10.44
CA LEU A 284 -9.54 25.87 -10.62
C LEU A 284 -8.30 25.98 -11.52
N LEU A 285 -8.41 26.62 -12.68
CA LEU A 285 -7.27 26.79 -13.60
C LEU A 285 -6.13 27.59 -12.96
N ARG A 286 -6.46 28.65 -12.20
CA ARG A 286 -5.48 29.44 -11.46
C ARG A 286 -4.77 28.61 -10.40
N PHE A 287 -5.51 27.78 -9.66
CA PHE A 287 -4.95 26.86 -8.68
C PHE A 287 -4.03 25.84 -9.33
N LEU A 288 -4.51 25.13 -10.37
CA LEU A 288 -3.76 24.09 -11.09
C LEU A 288 -2.44 24.62 -11.69
N ARG A 289 -2.41 25.87 -12.14
CA ARG A 289 -1.17 26.50 -12.63
C ARG A 289 -0.08 26.64 -11.56
N SER A 290 -0.47 26.81 -10.30
CA SER A 290 0.45 27.06 -9.17
C SER A 290 0.64 25.85 -8.24
N MET A 291 -0.11 24.78 -8.48
CA MET A 291 -0.08 23.59 -7.62
C MET A 291 1.28 22.91 -7.70
N LYS A 292 1.77 22.45 -6.55
CA LYS A 292 2.97 21.61 -6.46
C LYS A 292 2.53 20.19 -6.18
N TRP A 293 2.80 19.26 -7.09
CA TRP A 293 2.53 17.85 -6.84
C TRP A 293 3.66 17.26 -5.98
N PRO A 294 3.35 16.50 -4.91
CA PRO A 294 4.38 15.93 -4.07
C PRO A 294 5.05 14.79 -4.83
N SER A 295 6.25 15.03 -5.33
CA SER A 295 7.24 13.98 -5.47
C SER A 295 8.63 14.61 -5.51
N ARG A 296 9.58 14.00 -4.79
CA ARG A 296 11.01 14.32 -4.89
C ARG A 296 11.66 13.67 -6.13
N ALA A 297 10.88 12.92 -6.91
CA ALA A 297 11.27 12.40 -8.21
C ALA A 297 10.00 12.10 -9.05
N SER A 298 9.94 12.60 -10.28
CA SER A 298 9.19 12.01 -11.41
C SER A 298 7.65 11.95 -11.40
N GLY A 299 6.93 12.27 -10.32
CA GLY A 299 5.47 12.22 -10.28
C GLY A 299 4.83 13.20 -11.27
N LYS A 300 4.10 12.67 -12.26
CA LYS A 300 3.51 13.46 -13.36
C LYS A 300 2.07 13.86 -13.05
N VAL A 301 1.76 15.13 -13.22
CA VAL A 301 0.39 15.63 -13.31
C VAL A 301 0.00 15.75 -14.78
N THR A 302 -1.09 15.12 -15.17
CA THR A 302 -1.66 15.16 -16.52
C THR A 302 -3.01 15.86 -16.46
N LEU A 303 -3.18 16.93 -17.22
CA LEU A 303 -4.47 17.59 -17.41
C LEU A 303 -5.03 17.19 -18.77
N ARG A 304 -6.22 16.60 -18.80
CA ARG A 304 -6.95 16.26 -20.03
C ARG A 304 -8.19 17.13 -20.12
N ARG A 305 -8.28 18.01 -21.11
CA ARG A 305 -9.46 18.90 -21.27
C ARG A 305 -10.33 18.43 -22.43
N ARG A 306 -11.62 18.25 -22.17
CA ARG A 306 -12.60 17.89 -23.20
C ARG A 306 -12.85 19.04 -24.17
N ILE A 307 -13.00 18.72 -25.45
CA ILE A 307 -13.30 19.67 -26.55
C ILE A 307 -14.80 19.66 -26.89
N GLN A 308 -15.44 18.48 -26.87
CA GLN A 308 -16.86 18.32 -27.21
C GLN A 308 -17.75 19.24 -26.36
N PRO A 309 -18.59 20.08 -26.99
CA PRO A 309 -19.34 21.11 -26.30
C PRO A 309 -20.68 20.63 -25.72
N HIS A 310 -21.21 19.48 -26.17
CA HIS A 310 -22.45 18.92 -25.65
C HIS A 310 -22.23 18.20 -24.33
N ASP A 311 -23.33 17.99 -23.61
CA ASP A 311 -23.35 17.12 -22.45
C ASP A 311 -23.20 15.66 -22.91
N MET A 312 -22.39 14.87 -22.20
CA MET A 312 -22.16 13.47 -22.57
C MET A 312 -23.39 12.62 -22.28
N ASP A 313 -23.69 11.64 -23.11
CA ASP A 313 -24.62 10.60 -22.69
C ASP A 313 -23.97 9.61 -21.70
N SER A 314 -24.77 8.69 -21.14
CA SER A 314 -24.28 7.69 -20.17
C SER A 314 -23.23 6.74 -20.75
N THR A 315 -23.27 6.48 -22.05
CA THR A 315 -22.33 5.60 -22.76
C THR A 315 -21.00 6.33 -22.96
N GLU A 316 -21.04 7.55 -23.50
CA GLU A 316 -19.89 8.42 -23.72
C GLU A 316 -19.15 8.72 -22.40
N ALA A 317 -19.87 9.05 -21.33
CA ALA A 317 -19.28 9.29 -20.01
C ALA A 317 -18.58 8.03 -19.47
N SER A 318 -19.18 6.86 -19.67
CA SER A 318 -18.61 5.58 -19.24
C SER A 318 -17.35 5.22 -20.04
N LEU A 319 -17.39 5.34 -21.37
CA LEU A 319 -16.24 5.13 -22.25
C LEU A 319 -15.08 6.05 -21.88
N LYS A 320 -15.35 7.35 -21.76
CA LYS A 320 -14.35 8.34 -21.35
C LYS A 320 -13.68 7.95 -20.03
N THR A 321 -14.45 7.55 -19.04
CA THR A 321 -13.92 7.16 -17.72
C THR A 321 -13.00 5.95 -17.82
N VAL A 322 -13.34 4.96 -18.64
CA VAL A 322 -12.53 3.75 -18.79
C VAL A 322 -11.29 3.98 -19.66
N GLU A 323 -11.41 4.78 -20.72
CA GLU A 323 -10.30 5.18 -21.60
C GLU A 323 -9.35 6.21 -20.96
N ALA A 324 -9.72 6.77 -19.80
CA ALA A 324 -8.89 7.70 -19.07
C ALA A 324 -7.58 7.05 -18.58
N PHE A 325 -7.63 5.74 -18.29
CA PHE A 325 -6.51 4.94 -17.78
C PHE A 325 -6.44 3.58 -18.47
N PHE A 326 -5.24 3.20 -18.92
CA PHE A 326 -4.95 1.84 -19.33
C PHE A 326 -3.57 1.42 -18.78
N PRO A 327 -3.48 0.32 -18.01
CA PRO A 327 -2.24 -0.02 -17.30
C PRO A 327 -1.15 -0.49 -18.27
N ARG A 328 0.08 0.00 -18.08
CA ARG A 328 1.25 -0.50 -18.82
C ARG A 328 1.59 -1.93 -18.43
N ASP A 329 1.54 -2.22 -17.13
CA ASP A 329 1.63 -3.56 -16.58
C ASP A 329 0.38 -3.80 -15.73
N PRO A 330 -0.56 -4.68 -16.14
CA PRO A 330 -1.79 -4.93 -15.40
C PRO A 330 -1.56 -5.48 -13.98
N THR A 331 -0.40 -6.09 -13.73
CA THR A 331 -0.06 -6.66 -12.43
C THR A 331 0.46 -5.62 -11.44
N LEU A 332 1.07 -4.54 -11.92
CA LEU A 332 1.75 -3.53 -11.09
C LEU A 332 1.15 -2.12 -11.19
N SER A 333 0.48 -1.78 -12.29
CA SER A 333 -0.14 -0.49 -12.54
C SER A 333 -1.63 -0.53 -12.19
N HIS A 334 -2.08 0.32 -11.27
CA HIS A 334 -3.45 0.35 -10.74
C HIS A 334 -4.02 1.77 -10.81
N VAL A 335 -5.35 1.89 -10.78
CA VAL A 335 -6.04 3.19 -10.83
C VAL A 335 -6.81 3.43 -9.55
N LEU A 336 -6.60 4.60 -8.93
CA LEU A 336 -7.40 5.10 -7.81
C LEU A 336 -8.37 6.14 -8.34
N ILE A 337 -9.65 5.80 -8.37
CA ILE A 337 -10.72 6.70 -8.77
C ILE A 337 -11.16 7.52 -7.55
N LEU A 338 -11.17 8.84 -7.72
CA LEU A 338 -11.55 9.79 -6.68
C LEU A 338 -12.61 10.76 -7.21
N SER A 339 -13.70 10.91 -6.47
CA SER A 339 -14.69 11.97 -6.74
C SER A 339 -14.20 13.31 -6.17
N PRO A 340 -14.51 14.44 -6.82
CA PRO A 340 -14.12 15.78 -6.34
C PRO A 340 -14.57 16.09 -4.91
N GLN A 341 -15.66 15.48 -4.44
CA GLN A 341 -16.25 15.69 -3.11
C GLN A 341 -15.52 14.93 -2.01
N THR A 342 -14.56 14.06 -2.35
CA THR A 342 -13.85 13.23 -1.38
C THR A 342 -12.78 14.02 -0.63
N GLU A 343 -12.64 13.74 0.66
CA GLU A 343 -11.49 14.10 1.47
C GLU A 343 -10.90 12.83 2.09
N LEU A 344 -9.58 12.66 2.04
CA LEU A 344 -8.84 11.47 2.51
C LEU A 344 -8.06 11.73 3.80
N ALA A 345 -7.84 10.69 4.61
CA ALA A 345 -6.92 10.75 5.74
C ALA A 345 -5.46 10.77 5.25
N PRO A 346 -4.50 11.42 5.95
CA PRO A 346 -3.09 11.42 5.56
C PRO A 346 -2.47 10.02 5.40
N SER A 347 -2.98 9.03 6.14
CA SER A 347 -2.55 7.63 6.12
C SER A 347 -3.22 6.75 5.07
N PHE A 348 -4.09 7.28 4.19
CA PHE A 348 -4.84 6.48 3.23
C PHE A 348 -3.93 5.62 2.34
N TYR A 349 -2.78 6.15 1.93
CA TYR A 349 -1.86 5.46 1.04
C TYR A 349 -1.11 4.32 1.75
N HIS A 350 -0.84 4.45 3.05
CA HIS A 350 -0.32 3.34 3.86
C HIS A 350 -1.30 2.17 3.86
N TYR A 351 -2.59 2.44 4.04
CA TYR A 351 -3.63 1.40 4.00
C TYR A 351 -3.72 0.74 2.62
N LEU A 352 -3.69 1.52 1.53
CA LEU A 352 -3.68 0.98 0.17
C LEU A 352 -2.47 0.07 -0.05
N MET A 353 -1.26 0.57 0.20
CA MET A 353 -0.04 -0.21 0.01
C MET A 353 -0.05 -1.48 0.84
N TYR A 354 -0.40 -1.41 2.12
CA TYR A 354 -0.47 -2.60 2.97
C TYR A 354 -1.45 -3.64 2.42
N THR A 355 -2.65 -3.20 2.03
CA THR A 355 -3.72 -4.07 1.50
C THR A 355 -3.33 -4.70 0.15
N MET A 356 -2.76 -3.91 -0.77
CA MET A 356 -2.30 -4.40 -2.09
C MET A 356 -1.16 -5.41 -1.93
N LEU A 357 -0.14 -5.08 -1.15
CA LEU A 357 1.00 -5.97 -0.89
C LEU A 357 0.54 -7.29 -0.28
N ARG A 358 -0.41 -7.24 0.67
CA ARG A 358 -0.91 -8.44 1.36
C ARG A 358 -1.81 -9.33 0.51
N TYR A 359 -2.76 -8.77 -0.24
CA TYR A 359 -3.75 -9.58 -0.95
C TYR A 359 -3.41 -9.85 -2.42
N LYS A 360 -2.56 -9.02 -3.04
CA LYS A 360 -2.21 -9.15 -4.46
C LYS A 360 -0.78 -9.64 -4.70
N HIS A 361 0.21 -9.10 -3.99
CA HIS A 361 1.63 -9.39 -4.27
C HIS A 361 2.27 -10.47 -3.38
N SER A 362 1.63 -10.80 -2.27
CA SER A 362 2.06 -11.87 -1.38
C SER A 362 1.86 -13.24 -2.02
N THR A 363 2.82 -14.15 -1.89
CA THR A 363 2.68 -15.56 -2.32
C THR A 363 1.58 -16.32 -1.57
N ARG A 364 1.19 -15.81 -0.40
CA ARG A 364 0.06 -16.32 0.39
C ARG A 364 -1.29 -15.81 -0.08
N ALA A 365 -1.34 -15.02 -1.16
CA ALA A 365 -2.57 -14.65 -1.81
C ALA A 365 -3.33 -15.92 -2.25
N ASN A 366 -4.57 -16.07 -1.78
CA ASN A 366 -5.42 -17.22 -2.11
C ASN A 366 -6.05 -17.02 -3.50
N GLN A 367 -6.53 -18.07 -4.14
CA GLN A 367 -7.42 -18.00 -5.31
C GLN A 367 -8.58 -17.01 -5.10
N LEU A 368 -9.10 -16.86 -3.88
CA LEU A 368 -10.09 -15.84 -3.56
C LEU A 368 -9.61 -14.41 -3.87
N SER A 369 -8.34 -14.07 -3.63
CA SER A 369 -7.87 -12.72 -3.91
C SER A 369 -7.78 -12.41 -5.41
N THR A 370 -7.76 -13.42 -6.28
CA THR A 370 -7.87 -13.23 -7.73
C THR A 370 -9.25 -12.69 -8.17
N LYS A 371 -10.26 -12.81 -7.30
CA LYS A 371 -11.60 -12.25 -7.50
C LYS A 371 -11.76 -10.83 -6.95
N LEU A 372 -10.72 -10.26 -6.35
CA LEU A 372 -10.74 -8.87 -5.92
C LEU A 372 -10.69 -7.96 -7.13
N VAL A 373 -11.71 -7.11 -7.29
CA VAL A 373 -11.72 -6.05 -8.31
C VAL A 373 -10.93 -4.82 -7.84
N GLY A 374 -10.85 -4.62 -6.51
CA GLY A 374 -10.23 -3.44 -5.94
C GLY A 374 -10.36 -3.31 -4.41
N ILE A 375 -10.02 -2.12 -3.92
CA ILE A 375 -10.00 -1.72 -2.51
C ILE A 375 -10.72 -0.38 -2.36
N SER A 376 -11.77 -0.33 -1.55
CA SER A 376 -12.44 0.92 -1.17
C SER A 376 -11.71 1.60 -0.01
N LEU A 377 -11.64 2.94 -0.06
CA LEU A 377 -11.20 3.79 1.05
C LEU A 377 -12.40 4.33 1.84
N GLU A 378 -13.52 4.53 1.15
CA GLU A 378 -14.77 5.00 1.73
C GLU A 378 -15.66 3.81 2.13
N LEU A 379 -16.38 3.98 3.24
CA LEU A 379 -17.56 3.18 3.54
C LEU A 379 -18.81 4.01 3.28
N PRO A 380 -19.56 3.70 2.19
CA PRO A 380 -20.83 4.37 1.91
C PRO A 380 -21.81 4.27 3.07
N SER A 381 -22.64 5.30 3.28
CA SER A 381 -23.71 5.27 4.29
C SER A 381 -24.98 4.55 3.80
N SER A 382 -25.15 4.42 2.48
CA SER A 382 -26.29 3.78 1.85
C SER A 382 -25.85 2.79 0.77
N ARG A 383 -26.75 1.86 0.44
CA ARG A 383 -26.59 0.92 -0.66
C ARG A 383 -26.77 1.63 -2.00
N LEU A 384 -26.02 1.20 -3.01
CA LEU A 384 -26.05 1.82 -4.34
C LEU A 384 -27.39 1.64 -5.08
N THR A 385 -28.10 0.53 -4.80
CA THR A 385 -29.25 0.08 -5.58
C THR A 385 -30.58 0.68 -5.17
N ASP A 386 -30.77 0.93 -3.88
CA ASP A 386 -32.06 1.37 -3.31
C ASP A 386 -31.92 2.55 -2.34
N ASN A 387 -30.69 3.04 -2.13
CA ASN A 387 -30.35 4.07 -1.15
C ASN A 387 -30.76 3.74 0.30
N GLU A 388 -31.06 2.48 0.63
CA GLU A 388 -31.26 2.07 2.01
C GLU A 388 -29.96 2.13 2.81
N ILE A 389 -30.05 2.25 4.13
CA ILE A 389 -28.88 2.37 5.00
C ILE A 389 -28.03 1.10 4.92
N LEU A 390 -26.73 1.27 4.67
CA LEU A 390 -25.78 0.17 4.71
C LEU A 390 -25.38 -0.10 6.15
N THR A 391 -25.76 -1.28 6.67
CA THR A 391 -25.25 -1.77 7.95
C THR A 391 -24.05 -2.68 7.70
N PRO A 392 -22.82 -2.30 8.11
CA PRO A 392 -21.67 -3.16 7.94
C PRO A 392 -21.84 -4.49 8.69
N PRO A 393 -21.36 -5.61 8.14
CA PRO A 393 -21.48 -6.90 8.79
C PRO A 393 -20.62 -6.93 10.06
N GLU A 394 -21.17 -7.49 11.13
CA GLU A 394 -20.38 -7.81 12.32
C GLU A 394 -19.41 -8.95 12.01
N LEU A 395 -18.18 -8.86 12.51
CA LEU A 395 -17.25 -9.99 12.44
C LEU A 395 -17.74 -11.09 13.40
N ASP A 396 -17.75 -12.33 12.92
CA ASP A 396 -18.09 -13.49 13.73
C ASP A 396 -16.97 -13.71 14.78
N ASN A 397 -17.16 -13.16 15.99
CA ASN A 397 -16.20 -13.22 17.12
C ASN A 397 -15.73 -14.65 17.46
N ASN A 398 -16.54 -15.67 17.13
CA ASN A 398 -16.21 -17.07 17.40
C ASN A 398 -15.07 -17.63 16.52
N GLN A 399 -14.74 -17.00 15.38
CA GLN A 399 -13.61 -17.39 14.54
C GLN A 399 -12.32 -16.62 14.86
N VAL A 400 -12.43 -15.45 15.49
CA VAL A 400 -11.31 -14.56 15.84
C VAL A 400 -10.57 -15.08 17.10
N SER A 401 -11.28 -15.77 18.00
CA SER A 401 -10.75 -16.26 19.28
C SER A 401 -9.72 -17.41 19.19
N SER A 402 -9.43 -17.96 18.00
CA SER A 402 -8.54 -19.12 17.86
C SER A 402 -7.06 -18.78 17.65
N LEU A 403 -6.69 -17.50 17.55
CA LEU A 403 -5.31 -17.09 17.18
C LEU A 403 -4.58 -16.21 18.21
N GLY A 404 -5.17 -15.85 19.35
CA GLY A 404 -4.49 -15.08 20.41
C GLY A 404 -4.07 -13.65 20.04
N ASP A 405 -4.33 -13.22 18.80
CA ASP A 405 -3.88 -11.95 18.21
C ASP A 405 -5.02 -10.91 18.16
N GLY A 406 -5.41 -10.35 19.31
CA GLY A 406 -6.24 -9.13 19.40
C GLY A 406 -7.57 -9.11 18.61
N GLU A 407 -8.17 -7.93 18.48
CA GLU A 407 -9.34 -7.72 17.62
C GLU A 407 -8.88 -7.58 16.16
N SER A 408 -9.44 -8.38 15.25
CA SER A 408 -9.15 -8.25 13.81
C SER A 408 -9.64 -6.90 13.26
N LEU A 409 -8.92 -6.37 12.26
CA LEU A 409 -9.40 -5.20 11.52
C LEU A 409 -10.79 -5.50 10.91
N PRO A 410 -11.76 -4.58 11.09
CA PRO A 410 -13.10 -4.76 10.58
C PRO A 410 -13.11 -4.44 9.08
N LEU A 411 -12.94 -5.48 8.27
CA LEU A 411 -12.97 -5.45 6.81
C LEU A 411 -14.01 -6.47 6.31
N PHE A 412 -14.68 -6.15 5.22
CA PHE A 412 -15.61 -7.06 4.56
C PHE A 412 -15.48 -6.96 3.03
N LEU A 413 -16.03 -7.96 2.35
CA LEU A 413 -16.09 -8.05 0.90
C LEU A 413 -17.50 -7.68 0.44
N TRP A 414 -17.62 -6.90 -0.63
CA TRP A 414 -18.92 -6.51 -1.17
C TRP A 414 -18.92 -6.54 -2.69
N GLN A 415 -19.98 -7.08 -3.29
CA GLN A 415 -20.22 -7.06 -4.74
C GLN A 415 -20.81 -5.72 -5.24
N ALA A 416 -20.29 -4.61 -4.72
CA ALA A 416 -20.66 -3.27 -5.15
C ALA A 416 -19.39 -2.50 -5.53
N PRO A 417 -19.41 -1.72 -6.64
CA PRO A 417 -18.32 -0.82 -6.98
C PRO A 417 -18.32 0.43 -6.09
N ASN A 418 -17.26 1.24 -6.15
CA ASN A 418 -17.22 2.57 -5.55
C ASN A 418 -16.59 3.59 -6.53
N SER A 419 -17.22 4.75 -6.71
CA SER A 419 -16.72 5.86 -7.54
C SER A 419 -16.21 7.06 -6.75
N ASN A 420 -16.43 7.10 -5.44
CA ASN A 420 -15.98 8.19 -4.59
C ASN A 420 -14.50 8.06 -4.22
N ALA A 421 -14.11 6.89 -3.69
CA ALA A 421 -12.73 6.66 -3.27
C ALA A 421 -12.40 5.17 -3.30
N ALA A 422 -11.97 4.67 -4.46
CA ALA A 422 -11.64 3.26 -4.63
C ALA A 422 -10.51 3.02 -5.62
N LEU A 423 -9.61 2.12 -5.24
CA LEU A 423 -8.56 1.60 -6.10
C LEU A 423 -9.08 0.38 -6.85
N TYR A 424 -8.97 0.39 -8.17
CA TYR A 424 -9.23 -0.75 -9.04
C TYR A 424 -7.91 -1.35 -9.53
N PHE A 425 -7.84 -2.68 -9.49
CA PHE A 425 -6.65 -3.40 -9.91
C PHE A 425 -6.50 -3.41 -11.43
N GLY A 426 -5.27 -3.23 -11.92
CA GLY A 426 -4.97 -3.09 -13.36
C GLY A 426 -5.43 -4.27 -14.21
N ASP A 427 -5.17 -5.51 -13.77
CA ASP A 427 -5.63 -6.73 -14.42
C ASP A 427 -7.15 -6.75 -14.56
N LYS A 428 -7.86 -6.34 -13.51
CA LYS A 428 -9.33 -6.27 -13.51
C LYS A 428 -9.86 -5.11 -14.34
N TRP A 429 -9.11 -4.01 -14.42
CA TRP A 429 -9.44 -2.88 -15.29
C TRP A 429 -9.32 -3.25 -16.77
N VAL A 430 -8.28 -4.01 -17.16
CA VAL A 430 -8.15 -4.56 -18.52
C VAL A 430 -9.32 -5.49 -18.86
N GLU A 431 -9.70 -6.37 -17.93
CA GLU A 431 -10.87 -7.23 -18.10
C GLU A 431 -12.17 -6.43 -18.21
N PHE A 432 -12.30 -5.33 -17.45
CA PHE A 432 -13.46 -4.45 -17.52
C PHE A 432 -13.52 -3.66 -18.84
N HIS A 433 -12.37 -3.21 -19.35
CA HIS A 433 -12.27 -2.58 -20.66
C HIS A 433 -12.74 -3.53 -21.77
N GLU A 434 -12.27 -4.80 -21.77
CA GLU A 434 -12.74 -5.82 -22.71
C GLU A 434 -14.25 -6.09 -22.56
N PHE A 435 -14.74 -6.17 -21.31
CA PHE A 435 -16.16 -6.33 -21.01
C PHE A 435 -17.01 -5.21 -21.63
N LEU A 436 -16.61 -3.94 -21.45
CA LEU A 436 -17.33 -2.79 -22.01
C LEU A 436 -17.31 -2.77 -23.53
N SER A 437 -16.16 -3.05 -24.14
CA SER A 437 -16.04 -3.13 -25.60
C SER A 437 -17.03 -4.15 -26.18
N ASN A 438 -17.11 -5.33 -25.58
CA ASN A 438 -18.06 -6.37 -25.98
C ASN A 438 -19.51 -5.95 -25.72
N ARG A 439 -19.78 -5.32 -24.57
CA ARG A 439 -21.11 -4.86 -24.17
C ARG A 439 -21.69 -3.82 -25.13
N PHE A 440 -20.85 -2.94 -25.66
CA PHE A 440 -21.28 -1.93 -26.63
C PHE A 440 -21.37 -2.47 -28.06
N ALA A 441 -20.49 -3.39 -28.47
CA ALA A 441 -20.59 -4.04 -29.77
C ALA A 441 -21.94 -4.78 -29.95
N ILE A 442 -22.41 -5.50 -28.91
CA ILE A 442 -23.73 -6.14 -28.93
C ILE A 442 -24.86 -5.11 -28.98
N GLN A 443 -24.73 -3.99 -28.28
CA GLN A 443 -25.74 -2.93 -28.25
C GLN A 443 -25.89 -2.24 -29.61
N GLU A 444 -24.79 -1.99 -30.32
CA GLU A 444 -24.81 -1.41 -31.67
C GLU A 444 -25.40 -2.38 -32.70
N GLY A 445 -25.15 -3.69 -32.56
CA GLY A 445 -25.70 -4.72 -33.44
C GLY A 445 -27.18 -5.05 -33.19
N ALA A 446 -27.73 -4.68 -32.03
CA ALA A 446 -29.11 -5.00 -31.66
C ALA A 446 -30.14 -4.10 -32.37
N LYS A 447 -31.14 -4.71 -33.01
CA LYS A 447 -32.24 -3.98 -33.68
C LYS A 447 -33.13 -3.20 -32.71
N GLN A 448 -33.16 -3.60 -31.44
CA GLN A 448 -33.87 -2.92 -30.36
C GLN A 448 -32.97 -2.98 -29.12
N THR A 449 -32.60 -1.82 -28.58
CA THR A 449 -31.87 -1.75 -27.32
C THR A 449 -32.82 -2.15 -26.19
N PRO A 450 -32.55 -3.24 -25.45
CA PRO A 450 -33.36 -3.57 -24.29
C PRO A 450 -33.33 -2.40 -23.32
N SER A 451 -34.50 -2.01 -22.78
CA SER A 451 -34.59 -0.99 -21.73
C SER A 451 -33.62 -1.35 -20.60
N GLN A 452 -32.65 -0.46 -20.35
CA GLN A 452 -31.65 -0.63 -19.32
C GLN A 452 -32.37 -0.43 -17.97
N GLU A 453 -32.57 -1.52 -17.24
CA GLU A 453 -33.09 -1.44 -15.89
C GLU A 453 -32.00 -0.83 -15.01
N LYS A 454 -32.14 0.47 -14.73
CA LYS A 454 -31.16 1.23 -13.98
C LYS A 454 -31.25 0.86 -12.51
N LEU A 455 -30.23 0.16 -11.99
CA LEU A 455 -30.17 -0.22 -10.58
C LEU A 455 -29.52 0.87 -9.74
N ILE A 456 -28.52 1.58 -10.28
CA ILE A 456 -27.77 2.58 -9.53
C ILE A 456 -28.42 3.96 -9.67
N SER A 457 -28.56 4.67 -8.55
CA SER A 457 -29.07 6.04 -8.52
C SER A 457 -28.31 6.97 -9.49
N LYS A 458 -29.03 7.94 -10.09
CA LYS A 458 -28.42 8.98 -10.96
C LYS A 458 -27.45 9.91 -10.23
N LYS A 459 -27.31 9.76 -8.91
CA LYS A 459 -26.32 10.47 -8.08
C LYS A 459 -24.88 9.99 -8.34
N TYR A 460 -24.69 8.79 -8.89
CA TYR A 460 -23.38 8.24 -9.19
C TYR A 460 -23.12 8.24 -10.70
N PRO A 461 -21.85 8.30 -11.15
CA PRO A 461 -21.51 8.26 -12.56
C PRO A 461 -22.02 6.99 -13.26
N ALA A 462 -22.41 7.09 -14.53
CA ALA A 462 -22.99 6.00 -15.32
C ALA A 462 -22.11 4.74 -15.38
N VAL A 463 -20.78 4.90 -15.34
CA VAL A 463 -19.82 3.79 -15.35
C VAL A 463 -20.06 2.77 -14.24
N MET A 464 -20.65 3.21 -13.12
CA MET A 464 -20.93 2.37 -11.96
C MET A 464 -21.92 1.26 -12.30
N GLU A 465 -22.87 1.49 -13.20
CA GLU A 465 -23.85 0.48 -13.62
C GLU A 465 -23.13 -0.67 -14.34
N TYR A 466 -22.26 -0.33 -15.29
CA TYR A 466 -21.47 -1.32 -16.02
C TYR A 466 -20.44 -2.02 -15.13
N LEU A 467 -19.82 -1.31 -14.18
CA LEU A 467 -18.96 -1.92 -13.18
C LEU A 467 -19.73 -2.94 -12.32
N LEU A 468 -20.97 -2.62 -11.93
CA LEU A 468 -21.81 -3.53 -11.17
C LEU A 468 -22.19 -4.76 -12.01
N GLU A 469 -22.56 -4.58 -13.28
CA GLU A 469 -22.80 -5.69 -14.22
C GLU A 469 -21.56 -6.60 -14.32
N PHE A 470 -20.37 -6.01 -14.51
CA PHE A 470 -19.11 -6.72 -14.59
C PHE A 470 -18.78 -7.51 -13.31
N ILE A 471 -18.88 -6.85 -12.14
CA ILE A 471 -18.62 -7.45 -10.84
C ILE A 471 -19.55 -8.63 -10.60
N ARG A 472 -20.86 -8.48 -10.89
CA ARG A 472 -21.84 -9.55 -10.73
C ARG A 472 -21.62 -10.68 -11.72
N GLY A 473 -21.36 -10.36 -13.00
CA GLY A 473 -21.18 -11.34 -14.08
C GLY A 473 -19.92 -12.18 -13.93
N ARG A 474 -18.85 -11.61 -13.36
CA ARG A 474 -17.59 -12.32 -13.09
C ARG A 474 -17.49 -12.86 -11.66
N GLY A 475 -18.44 -12.51 -10.79
CA GLY A 475 -18.43 -12.89 -9.38
C GLY A 475 -17.30 -12.21 -8.58
N TYR A 476 -16.87 -11.02 -9.00
CA TYR A 476 -15.88 -10.25 -8.28
C TYR A 476 -16.47 -9.54 -7.06
N TYR A 477 -15.58 -8.99 -6.25
CA TYR A 477 -15.92 -8.20 -5.07
C TYR A 477 -14.79 -7.22 -4.73
N MET A 478 -15.12 -6.19 -3.96
CA MET A 478 -14.19 -5.17 -3.47
C MET A 478 -14.07 -5.26 -1.94
N ILE A 479 -12.89 -4.93 -1.40
CA ILE A 479 -12.69 -4.82 0.06
C ILE A 479 -13.22 -3.46 0.54
N TYR A 480 -14.04 -3.47 1.58
CA TYR A 480 -14.53 -2.27 2.25
C TYR A 480 -14.08 -2.22 3.72
N PRO A 481 -13.61 -1.05 4.20
CA PRO A 481 -13.31 -0.84 5.61
C PRO A 481 -14.59 -0.57 6.40
N SER A 482 -14.72 -1.14 7.60
CA SER A 482 -15.80 -0.83 8.56
C SER A 482 -15.24 -0.39 9.91
N PHE A 483 -14.27 0.51 9.88
CA PHE A 483 -13.65 1.04 11.10
C PHE A 483 -14.68 1.76 11.99
N PRO A 484 -14.66 1.55 13.32
CA PRO A 484 -15.68 2.09 14.20
C PRO A 484 -15.67 3.62 14.22
N ALA A 485 -16.83 4.26 14.07
CA ALA A 485 -16.96 5.71 14.13
C ALA A 485 -16.52 6.34 15.46
N LYS A 486 -16.48 5.56 16.56
CA LYS A 486 -16.03 6.00 17.88
C LYS A 486 -14.51 6.15 18.00
N GLY A 487 -13.73 5.69 17.02
CA GLY A 487 -12.31 5.98 16.87
C GLY A 487 -12.08 6.67 15.52
N THR A 488 -11.39 7.81 15.49
CA THR A 488 -11.14 8.60 14.29
C THR A 488 -10.17 7.89 13.32
N PHE A 489 -10.59 6.76 12.75
CA PHE A 489 -9.81 5.93 11.82
C PHE A 489 -10.38 5.92 10.40
N THR A 490 -11.41 6.72 10.13
CA THR A 490 -11.99 6.89 8.79
C THR A 490 -10.92 7.32 7.79
N LEU A 491 -10.80 6.59 6.69
CA LEU A 491 -9.81 6.86 5.63
C LEU A 491 -10.30 7.84 4.57
N ALA A 492 -11.61 7.89 4.34
CA ALA A 492 -12.22 8.80 3.38
C ALA A 492 -13.60 9.25 3.88
N THR A 493 -13.92 10.52 3.65
CA THR A 493 -15.26 11.09 3.82
C THR A 493 -15.67 11.75 2.52
N VAL A 494 -16.96 11.74 2.22
CA VAL A 494 -17.52 12.37 1.03
C VAL A 494 -18.44 13.49 1.48
N HIS A 495 -18.15 14.67 0.99
CA HIS A 495 -18.83 15.89 1.36
C HIS A 495 -20.09 16.11 0.51
N ASN A 496 -21.12 16.68 1.13
CA ASN A 496 -22.39 16.94 0.43
C ASN A 496 -22.43 18.32 -0.24
N GLU A 497 -21.63 19.28 0.22
CA GLU A 497 -21.59 20.61 -0.37
C GLU A 497 -20.89 20.63 -1.73
N LEU A 498 -21.30 21.57 -2.59
CA LEU A 498 -20.76 21.73 -3.94
C LEU A 498 -20.80 20.42 -4.76
N TYR A 499 -21.76 19.55 -4.45
CA TYR A 499 -22.03 18.35 -5.22
C TYR A 499 -22.70 18.74 -6.53
N HIS A 500 -22.27 18.08 -7.61
CA HIS A 500 -22.89 18.18 -8.92
C HIS A 500 -23.33 16.79 -9.35
N VAL A 501 -24.58 16.70 -9.82
CA VAL A 501 -25.07 15.50 -10.50
C VAL A 501 -24.15 15.24 -11.71
N PRO A 502 -23.77 13.97 -11.97
CA PRO A 502 -23.00 13.62 -13.16
C PRO A 502 -23.65 14.19 -14.42
N GLU A 503 -22.81 14.76 -15.29
CA GLU A 503 -23.21 15.51 -16.47
C GLU A 503 -24.18 14.73 -17.36
N GLU A 504 -23.98 13.42 -17.47
CA GLU A 504 -24.80 12.51 -18.25
C GLU A 504 -26.24 12.33 -17.77
N PHE A 505 -26.58 12.90 -16.61
CA PHE A 505 -27.93 12.94 -16.07
C PHE A 505 -28.49 14.36 -15.94
N ALA A 506 -27.75 15.38 -16.38
CA ALA A 506 -28.15 16.78 -16.25
C ALA A 506 -29.37 17.13 -17.11
N GLU A 507 -29.52 16.57 -18.31
CA GLU A 507 -30.70 16.80 -19.16
C GLU A 507 -32.00 16.20 -18.57
N GLY A 508 -31.90 15.30 -17.59
CA GLY A 508 -33.04 14.73 -16.88
C GLY A 508 -33.54 15.57 -15.70
N SER A 509 -32.78 16.59 -15.26
CA SER A 509 -33.18 17.52 -14.19
C SER A 509 -33.77 18.83 -14.72
N SER A 510 -33.77 19.03 -16.05
CA SER A 510 -34.27 20.25 -16.70
C SER A 510 -35.79 20.27 -16.96
N SER A 511 -36.59 19.52 -16.21
CA SER A 511 -38.01 19.86 -16.07
C SER A 511 -38.13 21.04 -15.10
N LYS A 512 -37.84 22.24 -15.62
CA LYS A 512 -38.02 23.55 -14.96
C LYS A 512 -37.53 23.58 -13.50
N ALA A 513 -36.23 23.83 -13.30
CA ALA A 513 -35.91 24.78 -12.24
C ALA A 513 -36.69 26.05 -12.59
N PRO A 514 -37.66 26.50 -11.77
CA PRO A 514 -38.25 27.81 -11.98
C PRO A 514 -37.06 28.78 -12.01
N GLU A 515 -37.05 29.73 -12.95
CA GLU A 515 -36.35 30.99 -12.65
C GLU A 515 -36.73 31.38 -11.21
N PRO A 516 -35.79 31.77 -10.35
CA PRO A 516 -36.16 32.24 -9.03
C PRO A 516 -37.04 33.48 -9.25
N SER A 517 -38.35 33.27 -9.28
CA SER A 517 -39.29 34.33 -8.99
C SER A 517 -38.82 34.89 -7.66
N PRO A 518 -38.57 36.21 -7.55
CA PRO A 518 -38.21 36.77 -6.26
C PRO A 518 -39.28 36.31 -5.28
N GLU A 519 -38.90 35.42 -4.36
CA GLU A 519 -39.81 34.94 -3.33
C GLU A 519 -40.33 36.19 -2.65
N ALA A 520 -41.64 36.41 -2.75
CA ALA A 520 -42.28 37.39 -1.90
C ALA A 520 -41.96 36.97 -0.46
N ILE A 521 -41.12 37.77 0.21
CA ILE A 521 -40.78 37.54 1.61
C ILE A 521 -42.06 37.75 2.40
N ASP A 522 -42.80 36.67 2.62
CA ASP A 522 -44.10 36.67 3.30
C ASP A 522 -43.93 37.03 4.79
N ASP A 523 -42.73 36.83 5.35
CA ASP A 523 -42.40 37.19 6.73
C ASP A 523 -40.88 37.51 6.88
N PRO A 524 -40.50 38.79 7.10
CA PRO A 524 -39.10 39.20 7.27
C PRO A 524 -38.47 38.74 8.59
N SER A 525 -39.23 38.08 9.48
CA SER A 525 -38.73 37.55 10.75
C SER A 525 -38.38 36.06 10.72
N LYS A 526 -38.66 35.34 9.63
CA LYS A 526 -38.21 33.97 9.44
C LYS A 526 -36.78 33.93 8.86
N PRO A 527 -35.88 33.07 9.38
CA PRO A 527 -34.59 32.85 8.74
C PRO A 527 -34.81 32.27 7.35
N LEU A 528 -34.16 32.86 6.34
CA LEU A 528 -34.07 32.32 4.99
C LEU A 528 -33.33 30.97 5.07
N THR A 529 -34.08 29.88 5.11
CA THR A 529 -33.52 28.53 4.96
C THR A 529 -33.47 28.22 3.48
N PRO A 530 -32.28 28.05 2.86
CA PRO A 530 -32.23 27.59 1.48
C PRO A 530 -32.90 26.22 1.40
N ASP A 531 -33.74 26.03 0.38
CA ASP A 531 -34.24 24.70 0.02
C ASP A 531 -33.06 23.72 -0.09
N SER A 532 -33.27 22.51 0.40
CA SER A 532 -32.22 21.50 0.56
C SER A 532 -31.58 21.20 -0.80
N ILE A 533 -30.37 21.70 -1.03
CA ILE A 533 -29.56 21.30 -2.19
C ILE A 533 -29.42 19.77 -2.12
N GLU A 534 -29.93 19.05 -3.13
CA GLU A 534 -29.86 17.59 -3.22
C GLU A 534 -28.40 17.13 -3.31
N GLY A 535 -27.74 17.00 -2.16
CA GLY A 535 -26.42 16.39 -2.06
C GLY A 535 -26.46 14.88 -2.30
N LEU A 536 -25.29 14.24 -2.21
CA LEU A 536 -25.17 12.79 -2.26
C LEU A 536 -26.02 12.10 -1.17
N GLY A 537 -26.30 12.79 -0.06
CA GLY A 537 -27.02 12.24 1.08
C GLY A 537 -26.13 11.33 1.92
N VAL A 538 -24.82 11.57 1.88
CA VAL A 538 -23.82 10.77 2.59
C VAL A 538 -23.66 11.29 4.01
N VAL A 539 -23.52 10.38 4.97
CA VAL A 539 -23.18 10.75 6.34
C VAL A 539 -21.68 11.03 6.42
N GLU A 540 -21.33 12.30 6.59
CA GLU A 540 -19.94 12.74 6.73
C GLU A 540 -19.32 12.18 8.02
N LYS A 541 -18.12 11.61 7.89
CA LYS A 541 -17.42 10.93 8.98
C LYS A 541 -16.16 11.72 9.32
N PRO A 542 -15.82 11.89 10.61
CA PRO A 542 -14.58 12.56 10.98
C PRO A 542 -13.39 11.74 10.48
N LEU A 543 -12.52 12.38 9.70
CA LEU A 543 -11.32 11.78 9.14
C LEU A 543 -10.27 11.50 10.21
N SER A 544 -9.48 10.45 9.97
CA SER A 544 -8.28 10.22 10.74
C SER A 544 -7.25 11.32 10.47
N ARG A 545 -6.63 11.79 11.55
CA ARG A 545 -5.50 12.74 11.49
C ARG A 545 -4.15 12.04 11.61
N ALA A 546 -4.14 10.71 11.74
CA ALA A 546 -2.92 9.95 11.82
C ALA A 546 -2.19 9.98 10.48
N SER A 547 -0.88 10.28 10.51
CA SER A 547 -0.02 10.26 9.32
C SER A 547 0.29 8.85 8.82
N THR A 548 0.14 7.84 9.68
CA THR A 548 0.43 6.45 9.39
C THR A 548 -0.76 5.57 9.78
N VAL A 549 -0.77 4.33 9.29
CA VAL A 549 -1.80 3.35 9.65
C VAL A 549 -1.55 2.72 11.03
N MET A 550 -0.41 2.99 11.67
CA MET A 550 -0.02 2.36 12.93
C MET A 550 -1.04 2.56 14.07
N PRO A 551 -1.61 3.75 14.34
CA PRO A 551 -2.61 3.90 15.39
C PRO A 551 -3.87 3.05 15.17
N LEU A 552 -4.25 2.82 13.90
CA LEU A 552 -5.32 1.89 13.57
C LEU A 552 -4.87 0.45 13.90
N LEU A 553 -3.69 0.05 13.46
CA LEU A 553 -3.16 -1.31 13.65
C LEU A 553 -2.71 -1.63 15.07
N GLU A 554 -2.51 -0.65 15.93
CA GLU A 554 -2.27 -0.82 17.38
C GLU A 554 -3.58 -0.98 18.14
N ARG A 555 -4.66 -0.34 17.66
CA ARG A 555 -6.00 -0.52 18.20
C ARG A 555 -6.55 -1.90 17.87
N PHE A 556 -6.31 -2.34 16.64
CA PHE A 556 -6.62 -3.68 16.15
C PHE A 556 -5.37 -4.57 16.23
N SER A 557 -5.44 -5.81 15.76
CA SER A 557 -4.24 -6.59 15.56
C SER A 557 -3.39 -5.96 14.45
N LEU A 558 -2.06 -6.04 14.56
CA LEU A 558 -1.12 -5.56 13.53
C LEU A 558 -1.23 -6.32 12.19
N ASN A 559 -2.31 -7.09 11.98
CA ASN A 559 -2.53 -8.03 10.90
C ASN A 559 -3.80 -7.69 10.12
N LEU A 560 -3.69 -7.73 8.81
CA LEU A 560 -4.86 -7.81 7.94
C LEU A 560 -5.55 -9.19 8.08
N PRO A 561 -6.89 -9.25 8.17
CA PRO A 561 -7.62 -10.51 8.23
C PRO A 561 -7.34 -11.36 7.00
N ARG A 562 -7.49 -12.68 7.11
CA ARG A 562 -7.44 -13.49 5.89
C ARG A 562 -8.73 -13.30 5.11
N ILE A 563 -8.59 -13.25 3.78
CA ILE A 563 -9.71 -12.98 2.87
C ILE A 563 -10.84 -14.02 2.99
N ASP A 564 -10.52 -15.26 3.34
CA ASP A 564 -11.46 -16.36 3.52
C ASP A 564 -12.31 -16.26 4.79
N TYR A 565 -11.90 -15.42 5.75
CA TYR A 565 -12.66 -15.14 6.97
C TYR A 565 -13.45 -13.83 6.91
N MET A 566 -13.33 -13.07 5.82
CA MET A 566 -14.09 -11.83 5.67
C MET A 566 -15.55 -12.14 5.32
N PRO A 567 -16.53 -11.45 5.94
CA PRO A 567 -17.91 -11.51 5.49
C PRO A 567 -18.03 -11.03 4.04
N LEU A 568 -18.79 -11.75 3.22
CA LEU A 568 -19.09 -11.37 1.83
C LEU A 568 -20.55 -10.89 1.74
N LEU A 569 -20.77 -9.73 1.15
CA LEU A 569 -22.08 -9.18 0.86
C LEU A 569 -22.42 -9.25 -0.62
N SER A 570 -23.68 -9.53 -0.93
CA SER A 570 -24.26 -9.43 -2.27
C SER A 570 -24.30 -7.97 -2.73
N TYR A 571 -24.59 -7.73 -4.01
CA TYR A 571 -24.73 -6.35 -4.50
C TYR A 571 -25.81 -5.55 -3.74
N GLY A 572 -26.84 -6.21 -3.23
CA GLY A 572 -27.89 -5.63 -2.38
C GLY A 572 -27.53 -5.54 -0.90
N GLY A 573 -26.30 -5.86 -0.49
CA GLY A 573 -25.84 -5.72 0.89
C GLY A 573 -26.21 -6.87 1.83
N GLU A 574 -26.71 -7.99 1.30
CA GLU A 574 -27.08 -9.17 2.10
C GLU A 574 -25.87 -10.10 2.30
N LYS A 575 -25.70 -10.68 3.50
CA LYS A 575 -24.60 -11.62 3.78
C LYS A 575 -24.76 -12.89 2.93
N LEU A 576 -23.75 -13.20 2.12
CA LEU A 576 -23.72 -14.37 1.24
C LEU A 576 -23.00 -15.54 1.89
N SER A 577 -23.61 -16.73 1.77
CA SER A 577 -22.91 -18.00 1.99
C SER A 577 -22.23 -18.47 0.69
N GLY A 578 -21.25 -19.37 0.79
CA GLY A 578 -20.53 -19.87 -0.40
C GLY A 578 -21.43 -20.55 -1.45
N SER A 579 -22.48 -21.27 -1.03
CA SER A 579 -23.44 -21.90 -1.95
C SER A 579 -24.40 -20.89 -2.58
N THR A 580 -24.88 -19.91 -1.79
CA THR A 580 -25.73 -18.82 -2.28
C THR A 580 -24.97 -17.96 -3.29
N TYR A 581 -23.71 -17.64 -3.01
CA TYR A 581 -22.84 -16.89 -3.91
C TYR A 581 -22.66 -17.60 -5.26
N THR A 582 -22.37 -18.90 -5.25
CA THR A 582 -22.13 -19.66 -6.49
C THR A 582 -23.40 -19.76 -7.33
N ARG A 583 -24.55 -20.07 -6.70
CA ARG A 583 -25.84 -20.13 -7.39
C ARG A 583 -26.23 -18.77 -7.98
N GLY A 584 -26.15 -17.72 -7.19
CA GLY A 584 -26.49 -16.36 -7.63
C GLY A 584 -25.60 -15.86 -8.77
N LEU A 585 -24.32 -16.27 -8.80
CA LEU A 585 -23.41 -16.01 -9.91
C LEU A 585 -23.89 -16.70 -11.19
N ASP A 586 -24.19 -18.00 -11.14
CA ASP A 586 -24.64 -18.75 -12.32
C ASP A 586 -25.99 -18.24 -12.85
N ASP A 587 -26.93 -17.93 -11.95
CA ASP A 587 -28.23 -17.37 -12.29
C ASP A 587 -28.08 -16.01 -12.98
N TYR A 588 -27.26 -15.11 -12.43
CA TYR A 588 -27.02 -13.80 -13.03
C TYR A 588 -26.28 -13.90 -14.36
N ARG A 589 -25.30 -14.81 -14.49
CA ARG A 589 -24.59 -15.04 -15.75
C ARG A 589 -25.53 -15.49 -16.86
N ASN A 590 -26.43 -16.42 -16.57
CA ASN A 590 -27.42 -16.88 -17.54
C ASN A 590 -28.36 -15.75 -17.94
N TRP A 591 -28.88 -14.99 -16.97
CA TRP A 591 -29.72 -13.83 -17.23
C TRP A 591 -29.00 -12.76 -18.08
N PHE A 592 -27.75 -12.44 -17.75
CA PHE A 592 -26.95 -11.46 -18.47
C PHE A 592 -26.70 -11.90 -19.92
N ARG A 593 -26.35 -13.17 -20.13
CA ARG A 593 -26.08 -13.73 -21.47
C ARG A 593 -27.27 -13.57 -22.41
N THR A 594 -28.47 -13.88 -21.94
CA THR A 594 -29.70 -13.75 -22.74
C THR A 594 -30.08 -12.28 -22.96
N ARG A 595 -29.93 -11.41 -21.96
CA ARG A 595 -30.42 -10.03 -22.04
C ARG A 595 -29.45 -9.03 -22.66
N TYR A 596 -28.17 -9.11 -22.32
CA TYR A 596 -27.13 -8.17 -22.74
C TYR A 596 -25.96 -8.83 -23.48
N GLY A 597 -25.84 -10.16 -23.38
CA GLY A 597 -24.74 -10.92 -23.98
C GLY A 597 -24.93 -11.32 -25.44
N GLY A 598 -26.11 -11.11 -26.03
CA GLY A 598 -26.41 -11.50 -27.42
C GLY A 598 -26.56 -13.02 -27.62
N CYS A 599 -26.70 -13.81 -26.55
CA CYS A 599 -26.80 -15.27 -26.64
C CYS A 599 -28.25 -15.74 -26.84
N SER A 600 -28.45 -16.74 -27.70
CA SER A 600 -29.76 -17.41 -27.88
C SER A 600 -30.05 -18.42 -26.77
N ASP A 601 -31.32 -18.55 -26.39
CA ASP A 601 -31.79 -19.52 -25.38
C ASP A 601 -31.41 -20.96 -25.78
N GLY A 602 -30.63 -21.63 -24.93
CA GLY A 602 -30.19 -23.02 -25.16
C GLY A 602 -28.85 -23.18 -25.89
N SER A 603 -28.12 -22.10 -26.20
CA SER A 603 -26.75 -22.18 -26.73
C SER A 603 -25.76 -22.64 -25.63
N SER A 604 -25.65 -23.96 -25.45
CA SER A 604 -24.59 -24.55 -24.64
C SER A 604 -23.27 -24.55 -25.43
N GLY A 605 -22.50 -23.48 -25.27
CA GLY A 605 -21.05 -23.49 -25.46
C GLY A 605 -20.54 -23.38 -26.91
N SER A 606 -19.97 -22.22 -27.21
CA SER A 606 -18.65 -22.17 -27.84
C SER A 606 -17.81 -21.22 -26.99
N GLN A 607 -16.61 -21.66 -26.58
CA GLN A 607 -15.67 -20.78 -25.88
C GLN A 607 -15.22 -19.68 -26.85
N THR A 608 -15.70 -18.47 -26.63
CA THR A 608 -15.13 -17.26 -27.22
C THR A 608 -14.79 -16.27 -26.11
N ALA A 609 -13.73 -15.49 -26.37
CA ALA A 609 -13.02 -14.62 -25.43
C ALA A 609 -13.94 -13.77 -24.53
N SER A 610 -13.49 -13.48 -23.31
CA SER A 610 -14.21 -12.74 -22.25
C SER A 610 -15.13 -13.54 -21.31
N GLY A 611 -14.69 -14.73 -20.88
CA GLY A 611 -15.25 -15.38 -19.68
C GLY A 611 -16.69 -15.91 -19.82
N GLY A 612 -17.18 -16.06 -21.06
CA GLY A 612 -18.48 -16.66 -21.35
C GLY A 612 -19.68 -15.79 -21.00
N LEU A 613 -19.56 -14.45 -21.03
CA LEU A 613 -20.71 -13.54 -20.86
C LEU A 613 -21.35 -13.09 -22.18
N PHE A 614 -20.62 -13.14 -23.29
CA PHE A 614 -21.07 -12.65 -24.60
C PHE A 614 -21.06 -13.76 -25.65
N CYS A 615 -21.92 -13.63 -26.67
CA CYS A 615 -21.99 -14.46 -27.86
C CYS A 615 -22.00 -13.52 -29.07
N PHE A 616 -20.99 -13.63 -29.94
CA PHE A 616 -20.95 -12.89 -31.19
C PHE A 616 -21.38 -13.83 -32.32
N ASP A 617 -22.34 -13.40 -33.13
CA ASP A 617 -22.63 -14.05 -34.40
C ASP A 617 -21.42 -13.80 -35.31
N GLY A 618 -20.77 -14.89 -35.75
CA GLY A 618 -19.57 -14.84 -36.58
C GLY A 618 -19.82 -14.41 -38.02
#